data_AF-A0A8T4C8L5-F1
#
_entry.id   AF-A0A8T4C8L5-F1
#
_cell.length_a   1.000
_cell.length_b   1.000
_cell.length_c   1.000
_cell.angle_alpha   90.00
_cell.angle_beta   90.00
_cell.angle_gamma   90.00
#
_symmetry.space_group_name_H-M   'P 1'
#
loop_
_entity.id
_entity.type
_entity.pdbx_description
1 polymer ?
#
loop_
_entity_poly.entity_id
_entity_poly.type
_entity_poly.pdbx_seq_one_letter_code
_entity_poly.pdbx_strand_id
1 'polypeptide(L)'
;MTVSDYGSKKNFYILILGYTGRRYTLLTEVGGRVMAATPRKYAWKSKRNATIGIGTLIVFIALVLTAAIASAVILKTAYSLKDAAEATGKATVQEVSGGIKVLDIVGDRNLNKGGLPVNIQTGIQRVTFLVTVWAGSQGVNMRTMRVHWMGPTQSAYLTINPASYTVGSQTDFGCDNVPAAVTTDWNPPGTMWLHWENMAYVELELGNGNIGEQTGSPASWGLVPGSHASVYFEPAAGLVVEESFTTPTTYGTMQFIDLTMQ
;
A
#
# COMPACT_ATOMS: atom_id res chain seq x y z
N MET A 1 -6.61 92.87 -51.68
CA MET A 1 -7.73 92.28 -52.43
C MET A 1 -7.61 90.78 -52.20
N THR A 2 -8.35 90.08 -51.33
CA THR A 2 -9.73 90.16 -50.85
C THR A 2 -9.86 89.45 -49.48
N VAL A 3 -10.61 90.09 -48.59
CA VAL A 3 -11.45 89.63 -47.46
C VAL A 3 -11.48 88.13 -47.07
N SER A 4 -11.30 87.85 -45.77
CA SER A 4 -12.21 86.96 -44.99
C SER A 4 -12.04 87.25 -43.50
N ASP A 5 -12.91 88.11 -42.98
CA ASP A 5 -12.98 88.54 -41.58
C ASP A 5 -13.48 87.38 -40.70
N TYR A 6 -12.67 86.89 -39.75
CA TYR A 6 -13.08 85.86 -38.79
C TYR A 6 -13.63 86.55 -37.53
N GLY A 7 -14.86 87.05 -37.62
CA GLY A 7 -15.57 87.71 -36.53
C GLY A 7 -15.96 86.74 -35.41
N SER A 8 -15.06 86.53 -34.44
CA SER A 8 -15.42 85.85 -33.18
C SER A 8 -16.02 86.87 -32.21
N LYS A 9 -17.35 87.00 -32.21
CA LYS A 9 -18.09 87.73 -31.17
C LYS A 9 -17.89 87.01 -29.84
N LYS A 10 -17.02 87.52 -28.97
CA LYS A 10 -16.97 87.10 -27.56
C LYS A 10 -18.23 87.60 -26.87
N ASN A 11 -19.24 86.74 -26.75
CA ASN A 11 -20.42 87.01 -25.93
C ASN A 11 -20.01 86.93 -24.46
N PHE A 12 -19.96 88.07 -23.78
CA PHE A 12 -19.78 88.16 -22.32
C PHE A 12 -21.06 87.65 -21.65
N TYR A 13 -21.00 86.49 -20.99
CA TYR A 13 -22.07 86.02 -20.13
C TYR A 13 -21.74 86.40 -18.68
N ILE A 14 -22.56 87.25 -18.07
CA ILE A 14 -22.46 87.54 -16.64
C ILE A 14 -23.25 86.44 -15.91
N LEU A 15 -22.57 85.71 -15.01
CA LEU A 15 -23.18 84.70 -14.17
C LEU A 15 -23.63 85.39 -12.87
N ILE A 16 -24.94 85.61 -12.72
CA ILE A 16 -25.49 86.24 -11.51
C ILE A 16 -26.09 85.14 -10.63
N LEU A 17 -25.60 85.02 -9.40
CA LEU A 17 -26.18 84.15 -8.38
C LEU A 17 -27.37 84.85 -7.75
N GLY A 18 -28.58 84.43 -8.10
CA GLY A 18 -29.80 84.88 -7.44
C GLY A 18 -30.02 84.15 -6.12
N TYR A 19 -30.19 84.90 -5.03
CA TYR A 19 -30.54 84.34 -3.72
C TYR A 19 -32.02 84.56 -3.42
N THR A 20 -32.80 83.48 -3.36
CA THR A 20 -34.16 83.48 -2.77
C THR A 20 -34.29 82.24 -1.87
N GLY A 21 -34.03 82.44 -0.57
CA GLY A 21 -34.03 81.37 0.43
C GLY A 21 -32.79 80.46 0.36
N ARG A 22 -32.89 79.25 0.95
CA ARG A 22 -31.77 78.29 1.11
C ARG A 22 -31.28 77.60 -0.17
N ARG A 23 -31.56 78.10 -1.38
CA ARG A 23 -31.12 77.49 -2.65
C ARG A 23 -30.55 78.53 -3.61
N TYR A 24 -29.35 78.26 -4.13
CA TYR A 24 -28.71 79.07 -5.17
C TYR A 24 -29.25 78.64 -6.55
N THR A 25 -29.64 79.60 -7.38
CA THR A 25 -30.10 79.35 -8.75
C THR A 25 -29.18 80.05 -9.74
N LEU A 26 -28.68 79.33 -10.74
CA LEU A 26 -27.84 79.89 -11.81
C LEU A 26 -28.75 80.57 -12.84
N LEU A 27 -28.62 81.89 -12.98
CA LEU A 27 -29.36 82.69 -13.93
C LEU A 27 -28.39 83.21 -14.98
N THR A 28 -28.67 82.94 -16.26
CA THR A 28 -27.87 83.44 -17.38
C THR A 28 -28.61 84.59 -18.03
N GLU A 29 -27.98 85.76 -18.14
CA GLU A 29 -28.56 86.92 -18.80
C GLU A 29 -28.28 86.86 -20.31
N VAL A 30 -29.35 86.85 -21.13
CA VAL A 30 -29.26 86.95 -22.59
C VAL A 30 -30.23 88.02 -23.04
N GLY A 31 -29.72 89.17 -23.52
CA GLY A 31 -30.55 90.26 -24.05
C GLY A 31 -31.47 90.92 -23.02
N GLY A 32 -31.01 91.11 -21.77
CA GLY A 32 -31.73 91.85 -20.72
C GLY A 32 -32.91 91.10 -20.07
N ARG A 33 -33.04 89.79 -20.32
CA ARG A 33 -34.03 88.93 -19.64
C ARG A 33 -33.33 87.81 -18.88
N VAL A 34 -33.65 87.71 -17.60
CA VAL A 34 -33.13 86.71 -16.66
C VAL A 34 -33.86 85.39 -16.91
N MET A 35 -33.15 84.37 -17.41
CA MET A 35 -33.71 83.04 -17.71
C MET A 35 -33.16 82.01 -16.71
N ALA A 36 -34.03 81.23 -16.08
CA ALA A 36 -33.64 80.15 -15.17
C ALA A 36 -33.27 78.89 -15.95
N ALA A 37 -32.02 78.43 -15.81
CA ALA A 37 -31.57 77.18 -16.43
C ALA A 37 -32.16 75.97 -15.68
N THR A 38 -33.08 75.23 -16.31
CA THR A 38 -33.61 73.98 -15.77
C THR A 38 -32.65 72.82 -16.08
N PRO A 39 -32.17 72.06 -15.09
CA PRO A 39 -31.27 70.94 -15.35
C PRO A 39 -32.03 69.81 -16.08
N ARG A 40 -31.55 69.40 -17.27
CA ARG A 40 -32.05 68.20 -17.96
C ARG A 40 -31.64 66.95 -17.20
N LYS A 41 -32.61 66.29 -16.57
CA LYS A 41 -32.43 64.96 -15.98
C LYS A 41 -32.36 63.91 -17.10
N TYR A 42 -31.20 63.27 -17.28
CA TYR A 42 -31.08 62.10 -18.14
C TYR A 42 -31.80 60.92 -17.48
N ALA A 43 -33.02 60.63 -17.93
CA ALA A 43 -33.80 59.49 -17.47
C ALA A 43 -33.38 58.24 -18.26
N TRP A 44 -32.54 57.40 -17.65
CA TRP A 44 -32.18 56.10 -18.21
C TRP A 44 -33.39 55.17 -18.13
N LYS A 45 -33.98 54.84 -19.28
CA LYS A 45 -35.09 53.89 -19.38
C LYS A 45 -34.57 52.48 -19.13
N SER A 46 -34.64 52.00 -17.88
CA SER A 46 -34.27 50.62 -17.54
C SER A 46 -35.21 49.65 -18.24
N LYS A 47 -34.70 48.91 -19.23
CA LYS A 47 -35.41 47.74 -19.78
C LYS A 47 -35.35 46.66 -18.71
N ARG A 48 -36.34 46.64 -17.81
CA ARG A 48 -36.46 45.65 -16.71
C ARG A 48 -36.23 44.21 -17.19
N ASN A 49 -36.65 43.90 -18.42
CA ASN A 49 -36.47 42.58 -19.04
C ASN A 49 -34.99 42.23 -19.34
N ALA A 50 -34.17 43.21 -19.74
CA ALA A 50 -32.72 43.00 -19.96
C ALA A 50 -31.97 42.84 -18.64
N THR A 51 -32.41 43.53 -17.58
CA THR A 51 -31.84 43.41 -16.23
C THR A 51 -32.12 42.03 -15.60
N ILE A 52 -33.31 41.46 -15.82
CA ILE A 52 -33.68 40.11 -15.34
C ILE A 52 -32.81 39.03 -16.00
N GLY A 53 -32.58 39.13 -17.32
CA GLY A 53 -31.75 38.16 -18.06
C GLY A 53 -30.27 38.15 -17.65
N ILE A 54 -29.73 39.30 -17.23
CA ILE A 54 -28.36 39.38 -16.71
C ILE A 54 -28.25 38.68 -15.35
N GLY A 55 -29.25 38.85 -14.48
CA GLY A 55 -29.30 38.17 -13.18
C GLY A 55 -29.33 36.65 -13.31
N THR A 56 -30.09 36.11 -14.27
CA THR A 56 -30.14 34.67 -14.52
C THR A 56 -28.82 34.11 -15.05
N LEU A 57 -28.11 34.85 -15.89
CA LEU A 57 -26.80 34.41 -16.42
C LEU A 57 -25.73 34.37 -15.32
N ILE A 58 -25.73 35.32 -14.39
CA ILE A 58 -24.78 35.33 -13.26
C ILE A 58 -25.01 34.11 -12.37
N VAL A 59 -26.27 33.82 -12.01
CA VAL A 59 -26.60 32.64 -11.19
C VAL A 59 -26.28 31.35 -11.92
N PHE A 60 -26.50 31.30 -13.24
CA PHE A 60 -26.18 30.14 -14.06
C PHE A 60 -24.68 29.79 -14.00
N ILE A 61 -23.81 30.79 -14.22
CA ILE A 61 -22.35 30.57 -14.15
C ILE A 61 -21.93 30.19 -12.74
N ALA A 62 -22.47 30.87 -11.72
CA ALA A 62 -22.18 30.54 -10.32
C ALA A 62 -22.54 29.09 -9.98
N LEU A 63 -23.73 28.63 -10.40
CA LEU A 63 -24.18 27.25 -10.18
C LEU A 63 -23.26 26.23 -10.84
N VAL A 64 -22.85 26.48 -12.09
CA VAL A 64 -21.93 25.60 -12.82
C VAL A 64 -20.57 25.52 -12.12
N LEU A 65 -20.04 26.65 -11.64
CA LEU A 65 -18.76 26.68 -10.91
C LEU A 65 -18.86 25.94 -9.57
N THR A 66 -19.93 26.15 -8.80
CA THR A 66 -20.15 25.42 -7.54
C THR A 66 -20.31 23.92 -7.78
N ALA A 67 -21.05 23.53 -8.82
CA ALA A 67 -21.21 22.13 -9.21
C ALA A 67 -19.88 21.48 -9.61
N ALA A 68 -18.99 22.20 -10.30
CA ALA A 68 -17.67 21.71 -10.67
C ALA A 68 -16.79 21.42 -9.45
N ILE A 69 -16.76 22.32 -8.46
CA ILE A 69 -16.00 22.13 -7.21
C ILE A 69 -16.57 20.96 -6.42
N ALA A 70 -17.89 20.87 -6.28
CA ALA A 70 -18.55 19.76 -5.59
C ALA A 70 -18.24 18.42 -6.27
N SER A 71 -18.28 18.36 -7.61
CA SER A 71 -17.94 17.16 -8.39
C SER A 71 -16.48 16.74 -8.20
N ALA A 72 -15.55 17.70 -8.13
CA ALA A 72 -14.14 17.40 -7.88
C ALA A 72 -13.93 16.73 -6.52
N VAL A 73 -14.66 17.17 -5.48
CA VAL A 73 -14.62 16.54 -4.15
C VAL A 73 -15.22 15.13 -4.20
N ILE A 74 -16.36 14.95 -4.87
CA ILE A 74 -17.00 13.63 -5.04
C ILE A 74 -16.08 12.65 -5.77
N LEU A 75 -15.39 13.09 -6.82
CA LEU A 75 -14.46 12.23 -7.55
C LEU A 75 -13.24 11.88 -6.70
N LYS A 76 -12.70 12.84 -5.94
CA LYS A 76 -11.57 12.59 -5.04
C LYS A 76 -11.94 11.56 -3.95
N THR A 77 -13.13 11.66 -3.37
CA THR A 77 -13.59 10.68 -2.39
C THR A 77 -13.87 9.33 -3.04
N ALA A 78 -14.45 9.31 -4.24
CA ALA A 78 -14.68 8.08 -5.00
C ALA A 78 -13.37 7.35 -5.33
N TYR A 79 -12.32 8.06 -5.75
CA TYR A 79 -11.01 7.45 -5.99
C TYR A 79 -10.36 6.95 -4.71
N SER A 80 -10.37 7.74 -3.65
CA SER A 80 -9.87 7.30 -2.34
C SER A 80 -10.57 6.03 -1.84
N LEU A 81 -11.90 5.94 -2.01
CA LEU A 81 -12.67 4.75 -1.64
C LEU A 81 -12.38 3.56 -2.56
N LYS A 82 -12.22 3.79 -3.87
CA LYS A 82 -11.85 2.76 -4.83
C LYS A 82 -10.48 2.17 -4.49
N ASP A 83 -9.48 3.01 -4.26
CA ASP A 83 -8.12 2.57 -3.97
C ASP A 83 -8.08 1.76 -2.66
N ALA A 84 -8.81 2.22 -1.63
CA ALA A 84 -8.98 1.47 -0.39
C ALA A 84 -9.71 0.14 -0.60
N ALA A 85 -10.80 0.13 -1.37
CA ALA A 85 -11.56 -1.08 -1.67
C ALA A 85 -10.73 -2.10 -2.48
N GLU A 86 -9.91 -1.64 -3.42
CA GLU A 86 -9.01 -2.50 -4.19
C GLU A 86 -7.90 -3.07 -3.30
N ALA A 87 -7.29 -2.25 -2.45
CA ALA A 87 -6.26 -2.69 -1.52
C ALA A 87 -6.80 -3.72 -0.52
N THR A 88 -7.98 -3.48 0.07
CA THR A 88 -8.65 -4.44 0.95
C THR A 88 -9.04 -5.70 0.18
N GLY A 89 -9.58 -5.57 -1.04
CA GLY A 89 -9.91 -6.73 -1.88
C GLY A 89 -8.70 -7.63 -2.15
N LYS A 90 -7.55 -7.04 -2.51
CA LYS A 90 -6.29 -7.78 -2.69
C LYS A 90 -5.82 -8.44 -1.40
N ALA A 91 -5.81 -7.70 -0.28
CA ALA A 91 -5.41 -8.24 1.02
C ALA A 91 -6.33 -9.39 1.47
N THR A 92 -7.64 -9.28 1.29
CA THR A 92 -8.59 -10.35 1.62
C THR A 92 -8.38 -11.57 0.74
N VAL A 93 -8.18 -11.41 -0.57
CA VAL A 93 -7.86 -12.54 -1.45
C VAL A 93 -6.56 -13.21 -1.01
N GLN A 94 -5.52 -12.44 -0.70
CA GLN A 94 -4.26 -12.98 -0.21
C GLN A 94 -4.42 -13.70 1.14
N GLU A 95 -5.27 -13.19 2.04
CA GLU A 95 -5.52 -13.81 3.35
C GLU A 95 -6.27 -15.15 3.26
N VAL A 96 -7.24 -15.27 2.34
CA VAL A 96 -8.04 -16.50 2.22
C VAL A 96 -7.48 -17.53 1.25
N SER A 97 -6.69 -17.09 0.26
CA SER A 97 -6.03 -17.98 -0.73
C SER A 97 -4.55 -18.21 -0.44
N GLY A 98 -3.97 -17.41 0.44
CA GLY A 98 -2.61 -17.57 0.94
C GLY A 98 -2.54 -18.77 1.88
N GLY A 99 -1.55 -19.61 1.71
CA GLY A 99 -1.31 -20.74 2.59
C GLY A 99 -0.20 -21.61 2.04
N ILE A 100 0.60 -22.15 2.95
CA ILE A 100 1.65 -23.10 2.60
C ILE A 100 1.03 -24.50 2.57
N LYS A 101 1.59 -25.36 1.74
CA LYS A 101 1.30 -26.79 1.71
C LYS A 101 2.62 -27.52 1.88
N VAL A 102 2.70 -28.36 2.91
CA VAL A 102 3.84 -29.26 3.10
C VAL A 102 3.58 -30.52 2.28
N LEU A 103 4.60 -30.97 1.57
CA LEU A 103 4.53 -32.11 0.66
C LEU A 103 5.32 -33.30 1.18
N ASP A 104 6.49 -33.03 1.76
CA ASP A 104 7.40 -34.05 2.24
C ASP A 104 8.14 -33.54 3.48
N ILE A 105 8.50 -34.45 4.37
CA ILE A 105 9.23 -34.19 5.61
C ILE A 105 10.34 -35.23 5.71
N VAL A 106 11.58 -34.77 5.67
CA VAL A 106 12.75 -35.65 5.73
C VAL A 106 13.63 -35.24 6.91
N GLY A 107 13.98 -36.21 7.75
CA GLY A 107 14.97 -36.06 8.81
C GLY A 107 16.36 -36.46 8.34
N ASP A 108 17.38 -35.67 8.66
CA ASP A 108 18.79 -35.98 8.46
C ASP A 108 19.49 -36.15 9.81
N ARG A 109 20.13 -37.31 10.01
CA ARG A 109 20.90 -37.64 11.21
C ARG A 109 22.36 -37.16 11.18
N ASN A 110 22.79 -36.51 10.10
CA ASN A 110 24.15 -35.99 10.00
C ASN A 110 24.31 -34.66 10.74
N LEU A 111 25.28 -34.61 11.65
CA LEU A 111 25.63 -33.43 12.44
C LEU A 111 26.32 -32.33 11.62
N ASN A 112 27.03 -32.71 10.56
CA ASN A 112 27.85 -31.79 9.79
C ASN A 112 27.03 -31.15 8.64
N LYS A 113 27.19 -29.84 8.43
CA LYS A 113 26.60 -29.11 7.30
C LYS A 113 27.45 -29.25 6.04
N GLY A 114 26.84 -29.15 4.85
CA GLY A 114 27.54 -28.79 3.62
C GLY A 114 28.59 -29.78 3.08
N GLY A 115 28.25 -31.07 2.93
CA GLY A 115 29.11 -32.03 2.23
C GLY A 115 30.40 -32.43 2.95
N LEU A 116 30.55 -32.00 4.21
CA LEU A 116 31.56 -32.50 5.14
C LEU A 116 31.36 -34.01 5.42
N PRO A 117 32.38 -34.71 5.97
CA PRO A 117 32.30 -36.15 6.22
C PRO A 117 31.04 -36.50 7.02
N VAL A 118 30.33 -37.54 6.58
CA VAL A 118 29.08 -37.99 7.20
C VAL A 118 29.34 -38.41 8.64
N ASN A 119 28.69 -37.73 9.59
CA ASN A 119 28.74 -38.06 11.02
C ASN A 119 27.33 -38.36 11.52
N ILE A 120 26.90 -39.62 11.36
CA ILE A 120 25.55 -40.08 11.69
C ILE A 120 25.40 -40.16 13.21
N GLN A 121 24.52 -39.31 13.74
CA GLN A 121 24.14 -39.31 15.16
C GLN A 121 23.03 -40.33 15.44
N THR A 122 22.75 -40.64 16.70
CA THR A 122 21.62 -41.50 17.07
C THR A 122 20.28 -40.78 16.92
N GLY A 123 20.24 -39.46 17.08
CA GLY A 123 19.07 -38.62 16.84
C GLY A 123 19.07 -37.91 15.48
N ILE A 124 17.90 -37.45 15.04
CA ILE A 124 17.74 -36.63 13.82
C ILE A 124 18.21 -35.20 14.12
N GLN A 125 19.25 -34.75 13.41
CA GLN A 125 19.88 -33.45 13.64
C GLN A 125 19.20 -32.31 12.89
N ARG A 126 18.62 -32.59 11.73
CA ARG A 126 17.96 -31.60 10.87
C ARG A 126 16.67 -32.16 10.33
N VAL A 127 15.67 -31.31 10.17
CA VAL A 127 14.41 -31.66 9.52
C VAL A 127 14.20 -30.70 8.36
N THR A 128 13.98 -31.26 7.18
CA THR A 128 13.75 -30.52 5.95
C THR A 128 12.32 -30.76 5.50
N PHE A 129 11.58 -29.68 5.32
CA PHE A 129 10.22 -29.68 4.80
C PHE A 129 10.26 -29.25 3.34
N LEU A 130 9.70 -30.06 2.46
CA LEU A 130 9.42 -29.65 1.10
C LEU A 130 8.07 -28.95 1.07
N VAL A 131 8.07 -27.66 0.77
CA VAL A 131 6.88 -26.83 0.83
C VAL A 131 6.55 -26.21 -0.53
N THR A 132 5.27 -26.05 -0.79
CA THR A 132 4.73 -25.25 -1.90
C THR A 132 3.58 -24.39 -1.36
N VAL A 133 2.88 -23.64 -2.20
CA VAL A 133 1.65 -22.94 -1.83
C VAL A 133 0.44 -23.54 -2.52
N TRP A 134 -0.74 -23.30 -1.99
CA TRP A 134 -1.98 -23.74 -2.63
C TRP A 134 -2.13 -23.14 -4.04
N ALA A 135 -2.72 -23.92 -4.95
CA ALA A 135 -2.99 -23.45 -6.30
C ALA A 135 -3.93 -22.23 -6.28
N GLY A 136 -3.65 -21.24 -7.11
CA GLY A 136 -4.39 -19.97 -7.13
C GLY A 136 -4.00 -18.99 -6.03
N SER A 137 -3.04 -19.33 -5.16
CA SER A 137 -2.44 -18.38 -4.23
C SER A 137 -1.62 -17.33 -4.99
N GLN A 138 -1.67 -16.08 -4.52
CA GLN A 138 -0.78 -15.02 -5.02
C GLN A 138 0.70 -15.23 -4.61
N GLY A 139 0.95 -16.23 -3.77
CA GLY A 139 2.25 -16.59 -3.23
C GLY A 139 2.43 -16.10 -1.80
N VAL A 140 3.38 -16.71 -1.10
CA VAL A 140 3.68 -16.43 0.31
C VAL A 140 5.09 -15.87 0.42
N ASN A 141 5.25 -14.76 1.15
CA ASN A 141 6.57 -14.21 1.41
C ASN A 141 7.22 -14.98 2.57
N MET A 142 8.25 -15.78 2.25
CA MET A 142 8.98 -16.60 3.21
C MET A 142 9.83 -15.75 4.17
N ARG A 143 10.14 -14.48 3.82
CA ARG A 143 10.91 -13.58 4.68
C ARG A 143 10.14 -13.14 5.92
N THR A 144 8.84 -12.96 5.77
CA THR A 144 7.95 -12.56 6.87
C THR A 144 7.27 -13.74 7.54
N MET A 145 7.48 -14.95 7.00
CA MET A 145 6.98 -16.18 7.60
C MET A 145 7.68 -16.43 8.94
N ARG A 146 6.90 -16.90 9.91
CA ARG A 146 7.41 -17.45 11.15
C ARG A 146 7.16 -18.95 11.16
N VAL A 147 8.13 -19.70 11.65
CA VAL A 147 7.99 -21.14 11.85
C VAL A 147 8.01 -21.39 13.34
N HIS A 148 6.96 -21.98 13.88
CA HIS A 148 6.92 -22.38 15.27
C HIS A 148 7.15 -23.88 15.36
N TRP A 149 8.28 -24.27 15.94
CA TRP A 149 8.57 -25.66 16.25
C TRP A 149 8.09 -26.01 17.66
N MET A 150 7.46 -27.17 17.80
CA MET A 150 7.20 -27.81 19.08
C MET A 150 7.67 -29.27 19.02
N GLY A 151 8.81 -29.53 19.64
CA GLY A 151 9.34 -30.88 19.79
C GLY A 151 9.11 -31.43 21.19
N PRO A 152 9.64 -32.63 21.48
CA PRO A 152 9.44 -33.30 22.76
C PRO A 152 10.16 -32.60 23.92
N THR A 153 11.24 -31.84 23.65
CA THR A 153 12.04 -31.19 24.70
C THR A 153 12.05 -29.68 24.59
N GLN A 154 11.95 -29.11 23.38
CA GLN A 154 11.98 -27.66 23.18
C GLN A 154 10.91 -27.17 22.21
N SER A 155 10.57 -25.89 22.37
CA SER A 155 9.71 -25.15 21.47
C SER A 155 10.39 -23.83 21.12
N ALA A 156 10.40 -23.46 19.84
CA ALA A 156 11.08 -22.26 19.37
C ALA A 156 10.32 -21.62 18.21
N TYR A 157 10.27 -20.28 18.22
CA TYR A 157 9.87 -19.50 17.05
C TYR A 157 11.10 -19.15 16.24
N LEU A 158 11.02 -19.42 14.94
CA LEU A 158 12.10 -19.23 13.99
C LEU A 158 11.67 -18.22 12.93
N THR A 159 12.61 -17.36 12.56
CA THR A 159 12.49 -16.40 11.45
C THR A 159 13.55 -16.70 10.41
N ILE A 160 13.43 -16.18 9.20
CA ILE A 160 14.51 -16.42 8.24
C ILE A 160 15.77 -15.62 8.59
N ASN A 161 16.96 -16.18 8.35
CA ASN A 161 18.18 -15.39 8.33
C ASN A 161 18.23 -14.54 7.03
N PRO A 162 18.15 -13.21 7.10
CA PRO A 162 18.09 -12.37 5.90
C PRO A 162 19.44 -12.23 5.19
N ALA A 163 20.54 -12.68 5.79
CA ALA A 163 21.89 -12.52 5.23
C ALA A 163 22.31 -13.72 4.36
N SER A 164 21.97 -14.94 4.77
CA SER A 164 22.42 -16.16 4.10
C SER A 164 21.30 -17.08 3.63
N TYR A 165 20.05 -16.87 4.09
CA TYR A 165 18.89 -17.75 3.86
C TYR A 165 19.13 -19.22 4.25
N THR A 166 20.24 -19.48 4.92
CA THR A 166 20.66 -20.75 5.50
C THR A 166 20.59 -20.65 7.01
N VAL A 167 20.59 -21.79 7.67
CA VAL A 167 20.60 -21.85 9.12
C VAL A 167 21.94 -21.34 9.67
N GLY A 168 21.93 -20.15 10.28
CA GLY A 168 23.13 -19.47 10.81
C GLY A 168 23.10 -19.12 12.31
N SER A 169 21.93 -19.06 12.95
CA SER A 169 21.74 -18.69 14.38
C SER A 169 20.55 -19.42 15.00
N GLN A 170 20.49 -19.52 16.33
CA GLN A 170 19.46 -20.27 17.08
C GLN A 170 18.00 -19.83 16.87
N THR A 171 17.78 -18.73 16.18
CA THR A 171 16.46 -18.16 15.91
C THR A 171 16.04 -18.32 14.45
N ASP A 172 16.84 -19.04 13.65
CA ASP A 172 16.70 -18.97 12.20
C ASP A 172 16.02 -20.22 11.63
N PHE A 173 15.43 -20.13 10.45
CA PHE A 173 15.22 -21.29 9.58
C PHE A 173 15.91 -21.06 8.24
N GLY A 174 16.36 -22.14 7.62
CA GLY A 174 16.89 -22.13 6.26
C GLY A 174 15.75 -22.23 5.27
N CYS A 175 15.84 -21.50 4.15
CA CYS A 175 14.92 -21.64 3.04
C CYS A 175 15.69 -21.60 1.73
N ASP A 176 15.48 -22.60 0.88
CA ASP A 176 16.09 -22.65 -0.46
C ASP A 176 15.09 -23.14 -1.51
N ASN A 177 15.32 -22.86 -2.79
CA ASN A 177 14.40 -23.23 -3.86
C ASN A 177 14.63 -24.66 -4.39
N VAL A 178 13.61 -25.21 -5.05
CA VAL A 178 13.70 -26.49 -5.75
C VAL A 178 13.35 -26.29 -7.23
N PRO A 179 14.23 -26.63 -8.20
CA PRO A 179 15.59 -27.15 -8.02
C PRO A 179 16.59 -26.07 -7.56
N ALA A 180 17.50 -26.45 -6.66
CA ALA A 180 18.57 -25.59 -6.17
C ALA A 180 19.52 -25.25 -7.34
N ALA A 181 19.62 -23.95 -7.64
CA ALA A 181 20.44 -23.36 -8.70
C ALA A 181 19.98 -23.56 -10.16
N VAL A 182 19.09 -22.67 -10.61
CA VAL A 182 19.29 -21.95 -11.89
C VAL A 182 19.24 -20.46 -11.55
N THR A 183 20.32 -19.75 -11.87
CA THR A 183 20.68 -18.41 -11.38
C THR A 183 19.76 -17.27 -11.83
N THR A 184 18.49 -17.51 -12.20
CA THR A 184 17.63 -16.46 -12.74
C THR A 184 16.18 -16.40 -12.25
N ASP A 185 15.55 -17.47 -11.76
CA ASP A 185 14.06 -17.47 -11.86
C ASP A 185 13.26 -17.66 -10.55
N TRP A 186 13.86 -17.55 -9.36
CA TRP A 186 13.07 -17.47 -8.12
C TRP A 186 13.52 -16.47 -7.06
N ASN A 187 14.80 -16.12 -7.09
CA ASN A 187 15.36 -15.17 -6.15
C ASN A 187 16.12 -14.10 -6.93
N PRO A 188 15.45 -13.07 -7.50
CA PRO A 188 16.14 -11.80 -7.57
C PRO A 188 16.55 -11.49 -6.12
N PRO A 189 17.85 -11.41 -5.82
CA PRO A 189 18.36 -11.49 -4.46
C PRO A 189 17.57 -10.56 -3.52
N GLY A 190 16.80 -11.16 -2.59
CA GLY A 190 16.16 -10.45 -1.49
C GLY A 190 14.63 -10.44 -1.40
N THR A 191 13.90 -11.07 -2.33
CA THR A 191 12.41 -11.00 -2.34
C THR A 191 11.70 -12.20 -1.68
N MET A 192 12.24 -13.42 -1.79
CA MET A 192 11.75 -14.63 -1.09
C MET A 192 10.25 -14.97 -1.23
N TRP A 193 9.66 -14.68 -2.39
CA TRP A 193 8.25 -15.03 -2.64
C TRP A 193 8.12 -16.46 -3.13
N LEU A 194 7.29 -17.25 -2.44
CA LEU A 194 6.91 -18.60 -2.83
C LEU A 194 5.58 -18.58 -3.60
N HIS A 195 5.61 -18.59 -4.92
CA HIS A 195 4.45 -18.79 -5.81
C HIS A 195 4.08 -20.28 -6.03
N TRP A 196 2.87 -20.52 -6.55
CA TRP A 196 2.24 -21.85 -6.71
C TRP A 196 2.88 -22.76 -7.75
N GLU A 197 3.72 -22.21 -8.64
CA GLU A 197 4.43 -22.99 -9.66
C GLU A 197 5.72 -23.64 -9.12
N ASN A 198 6.19 -23.22 -7.95
CA ASN A 198 7.48 -23.64 -7.42
C ASN A 198 7.35 -24.24 -6.02
N MET A 199 8.48 -24.79 -5.59
CA MET A 199 8.64 -25.44 -4.30
C MET A 199 9.91 -24.90 -3.63
N ALA A 200 9.95 -24.97 -2.31
CA ALA A 200 11.09 -24.59 -1.50
C ALA A 200 11.35 -25.66 -0.44
N TYR A 201 12.61 -25.81 -0.06
CA TYR A 201 12.99 -26.50 1.16
C TYR A 201 12.98 -25.52 2.32
N VAL A 202 12.33 -25.88 3.42
CA VAL A 202 12.50 -25.21 4.71
C VAL A 202 13.31 -26.15 5.61
N GLU A 203 14.49 -25.72 6.05
CA GLU A 203 15.38 -26.51 6.88
C GLU A 203 15.41 -25.98 8.31
N LEU A 204 15.18 -26.88 9.26
CA LEU A 204 15.28 -26.64 10.69
C LEU A 204 16.41 -27.50 11.26
N GLU A 205 17.26 -26.91 12.09
CA GLU A 205 18.30 -27.66 12.81
C GLU A 205 17.93 -27.84 14.27
N LEU A 206 18.17 -29.05 14.78
CA LEU A 206 17.69 -29.52 16.08
C LEU A 206 18.85 -29.67 17.07
N GLY A 207 19.71 -30.68 16.87
CA GLY A 207 20.63 -31.15 17.91
C GLY A 207 21.87 -30.31 18.15
N ASN A 208 22.40 -29.62 17.14
CA ASN A 208 23.51 -28.65 17.28
C ASN A 208 23.21 -27.33 16.55
N GLY A 209 21.92 -27.08 16.33
CA GLY A 209 21.46 -25.92 15.62
C GLY A 209 20.42 -25.20 16.44
N ASN A 210 19.30 -24.88 15.80
CA ASN A 210 18.54 -23.72 16.24
C ASN A 210 17.55 -24.00 17.35
N ILE A 211 16.96 -25.19 17.35
CA ILE A 211 15.86 -25.49 18.25
C ILE A 211 16.35 -26.21 19.53
N GLY A 212 17.65 -26.46 19.65
CA GLY A 212 18.28 -26.91 20.90
C GLY A 212 17.76 -28.26 21.44
N GLU A 213 17.14 -29.10 20.60
CA GLU A 213 16.69 -30.46 20.97
C GLU A 213 17.91 -31.32 21.36
N GLN A 214 18.44 -31.14 22.57
CA GLN A 214 19.67 -31.76 23.05
C GLN A 214 19.34 -32.67 24.22
N THR A 215 19.36 -33.98 24.00
CA THR A 215 19.29 -34.96 25.08
C THR A 215 20.59 -35.75 25.16
N GLY A 216 21.31 -35.63 26.27
CA GLY A 216 22.54 -36.37 26.52
C GLY A 216 23.79 -35.85 25.79
N SER A 217 24.68 -36.77 25.41
CA SER A 217 25.94 -36.49 24.69
C SER A 217 25.68 -35.95 23.27
N PRO A 218 26.61 -35.23 22.62
CA PRO A 218 26.49 -34.80 21.21
C PRO A 218 26.03 -35.90 20.25
N ALA A 219 26.39 -37.16 20.54
CA ALA A 219 25.95 -38.35 19.83
C ALA A 219 24.42 -38.56 19.79
N SER A 220 23.69 -38.03 20.77
CA SER A 220 22.27 -38.25 21.04
C SER A 220 21.41 -36.99 20.98
N TRP A 221 22.00 -35.88 20.55
CA TRP A 221 21.23 -34.68 20.26
C TRP A 221 20.24 -34.92 19.10
N GLY A 222 19.26 -34.05 18.94
CA GLY A 222 18.20 -34.15 17.94
C GLY A 222 16.99 -34.98 18.40
N LEU A 223 16.08 -35.27 17.47
CA LEU A 223 14.91 -36.11 17.76
C LEU A 223 15.32 -37.58 17.88
N VAL A 224 15.08 -38.15 19.05
CA VAL A 224 15.30 -39.58 19.32
C VAL A 224 14.14 -40.43 18.76
N PRO A 225 14.36 -41.74 18.50
CA PRO A 225 13.30 -42.62 18.00
C PRO A 225 12.04 -42.61 18.87
N GLY A 226 10.86 -42.63 18.23
CA GLY A 226 9.56 -42.59 18.92
C GLY A 226 9.15 -41.22 19.47
N SER A 227 9.81 -40.13 19.04
CA SER A 227 9.46 -38.77 19.45
C SER A 227 8.33 -38.21 18.60
N HIS A 228 7.45 -37.41 19.21
CA HIS A 228 6.44 -36.64 18.50
C HIS A 228 6.89 -35.18 18.38
N ALA A 229 6.72 -34.59 17.20
CA ALA A 229 6.97 -33.17 16.96
C ALA A 229 5.90 -32.58 16.05
N SER A 230 5.65 -31.28 16.21
CA SER A 230 4.75 -30.51 15.37
C SER A 230 5.39 -29.19 14.97
N VAL A 231 5.06 -28.71 13.78
CA VAL A 231 5.53 -27.45 13.23
C VAL A 231 4.34 -26.64 12.73
N TYR A 232 4.34 -25.34 13.04
CA TYR A 232 3.39 -24.39 12.48
C TYR A 232 4.11 -23.46 11.51
N PHE A 233 3.55 -23.34 10.32
CA PHE A 233 3.95 -22.35 9.32
C PHE A 233 2.98 -21.19 9.40
N GLU A 234 3.47 -20.04 9.85
CA GLU A 234 2.69 -18.82 10.06
C GLU A 234 3.12 -17.77 9.02
N PRO A 235 2.44 -17.70 7.85
CA PRO A 235 2.69 -16.62 6.90
C PRO A 235 2.18 -15.28 7.43
N ALA A 236 2.70 -14.17 6.92
CA ALA A 236 2.22 -12.83 7.31
C ALA A 236 0.81 -12.50 6.79
N ALA A 237 0.38 -13.18 5.72
CA ALA A 237 -0.97 -13.17 5.19
C ALA A 237 -1.26 -14.56 4.60
N GLY A 238 -2.37 -15.17 5.00
CA GLY A 238 -2.72 -16.53 4.64
C GLY A 238 -3.00 -17.44 5.84
N LEU A 239 -3.37 -18.67 5.55
CA LEU A 239 -3.67 -19.70 6.53
C LEU A 239 -2.40 -20.20 7.22
N VAL A 240 -2.49 -20.34 8.55
CA VAL A 240 -1.51 -21.08 9.34
C VAL A 240 -1.70 -22.56 9.09
N VAL A 241 -0.59 -23.27 8.84
CA VAL A 241 -0.60 -24.72 8.59
C VAL A 241 0.21 -25.42 9.67
N GLU A 242 -0.42 -26.39 10.32
CA GLU A 242 0.20 -27.28 11.28
C GLU A 242 0.52 -28.62 10.60
N GLU A 243 1.74 -29.08 10.75
CA GLU A 243 2.14 -30.44 10.41
C GLU A 243 2.69 -31.13 11.65
N SER A 244 2.23 -32.35 11.91
CA SER A 244 2.73 -33.18 13.00
C SER A 244 3.20 -34.52 12.47
N PHE A 245 4.24 -35.06 13.10
CA PHE A 245 4.80 -36.35 12.75
C PHE A 245 5.37 -37.05 13.98
N THR A 246 5.47 -38.37 13.89
CA THR A 246 6.12 -39.19 14.90
C THR A 246 7.31 -39.89 14.27
N THR A 247 8.48 -39.79 14.90
CA THR A 247 9.66 -40.47 14.41
C THR A 247 9.54 -41.99 14.63
N PRO A 248 10.06 -42.84 13.72
CA PRO A 248 10.01 -44.29 13.88
C PRO A 248 10.64 -44.76 15.20
N THR A 249 10.25 -45.95 15.69
CA THR A 249 10.80 -46.53 16.93
C THR A 249 12.27 -46.95 16.81
N THR A 250 12.82 -46.99 15.60
CA THR A 250 14.25 -47.18 15.34
C THR A 250 14.65 -46.55 13.99
N TYR A 251 15.84 -45.96 13.93
CA TYR A 251 16.40 -45.38 12.70
C TYR A 251 17.38 -46.30 11.96
N GLY A 252 17.77 -47.41 12.58
CA GLY A 252 18.80 -48.31 12.04
C GLY A 252 20.08 -47.58 11.65
N THR A 253 20.61 -47.91 10.47
CA THR A 253 21.84 -47.32 9.89
C THR A 253 21.58 -46.21 8.88
N MET A 254 20.31 -45.87 8.61
CA MET A 254 19.96 -44.88 7.59
C MET A 254 20.28 -43.46 8.10
N GLN A 255 20.85 -42.63 7.23
CA GLN A 255 21.06 -41.21 7.52
C GLN A 255 19.77 -40.41 7.36
N PHE A 256 19.09 -40.60 6.22
CA PHE A 256 17.84 -39.94 5.90
C PHE A 256 16.68 -40.80 6.38
N ILE A 257 15.76 -40.18 7.09
CA ILE A 257 14.55 -40.80 7.64
C ILE A 257 13.38 -40.06 7.03
N ASP A 258 12.50 -40.80 6.35
CA ASP A 258 11.22 -40.27 5.91
C ASP A 258 10.32 -40.10 7.14
N LEU A 259 9.79 -38.88 7.30
CA LEU A 259 8.94 -38.47 8.41
C LEU A 259 7.53 -38.09 7.91
N THR A 260 7.24 -38.31 6.63
CA THR A 260 5.88 -38.11 6.11
C THR A 260 4.91 -39.06 6.79
N MET A 261 3.68 -38.57 7.00
CA MET A 261 2.60 -39.23 7.74
C MET A 261 2.62 -40.76 7.61
N GLN A 262 2.92 -41.42 8.74
CA GLN A 262 2.40 -42.75 9.06
C GLN A 262 1.30 -42.63 10.11
#